data_AF-A0A654M1J5-F1
#
_entry.id   AF-A0A654M1J5-F1
#
_cell.length_a   1.000
_cell.length_b   1.000
_cell.length_c   1.000
_cell.angle_alpha   90.00
_cell.angle_beta   90.00
_cell.angle_gamma   90.00
#
_symmetry.space_group_name_H-M   'P 1'
#
loop_
_entity.id
_entity.type
_entity.pdbx_description
1 polymer ?
#
loop_
_entity_poly.entity_id
_entity_poly.type
_entity_poly.pdbx_seq_one_letter_code
_entity_poly.pdbx_strand_id
1 'polypeptide(L)'
;MKRSDKTILVTGSGTGIGQAVARKFAKAGYNIIILGRRKEPLIDASNILKQIITDEKFESSVTYYSGVDVSDFEAINTMFEKIAADFGRIDIIVNNAGVSGPVKIFTNSSYQEFKDCVSIHLTGTFWTSVKALEVLNDIGKIITISTFFTEENKYEQRPYRFRTPYTAAQGAKNRLSECLSWELVEKGIKAVATNPGPVHSDRIYKTVYPKAAAEFLRVGGFPGLSSKQIEEISVALLPYLGDEPGTIDIESKKIATSLAEKYKDLDLAKTQHLAKELLAKIQEIAEKVQNNTKKMIVDNEFLSQEDVAEMVYNLSSDEMSKLLNGKVIPNDRVFYPVKPIVERTLQVELDKALENKTILITTTTTEEKLLNFIKKIATKINNLNVKQLIVLTHNIEQSPEVSKMFEGFHHHALDLGDENTVKKIFNTINSRYGRTDSVIHFTGSYDYHNNLTSLERKQWDNMVDKFVNIPHLVTSQSVLSMATNHALDDPSLFKGSKGNIVIVGPDSPVGKKISGNVRARSEVFRGALRPYVTTANQELHDVLNSDINLTLVLPGNINGDLPDYDKLEQSLMGLSSQDAQKNNLIHYIDE
;
A
#
# COMPACT_ATOMS: atom_id res chain seq x y z
N MET A 1 -5.29 7.21 -38.98
CA MET A 1 -4.72 8.46 -38.43
C MET A 1 -3.22 8.35 -38.41
N LYS A 2 -2.50 9.43 -38.72
CA LYS A 2 -1.05 9.47 -38.50
C LYS A 2 -0.81 9.45 -36.98
N ARG A 3 0.32 8.90 -36.53
CA ARG A 3 0.63 8.88 -35.09
C ARG A 3 0.82 10.29 -34.50
N SER A 4 1.20 11.25 -35.34
CA SER A 4 1.25 12.70 -35.03
C SER A 4 -0.08 13.32 -34.64
N ASP A 5 -1.20 12.65 -34.95
CA ASP A 5 -2.53 13.11 -34.59
C ASP A 5 -2.96 12.56 -33.21
N LYS A 6 -2.16 11.67 -32.60
CA LYS A 6 -2.47 11.04 -31.31
C LYS A 6 -1.67 11.67 -30.18
N THR A 7 -2.33 11.87 -29.04
CA THR A 7 -1.76 12.51 -27.85
C THR A 7 -1.70 11.55 -26.67
N ILE A 8 -0.55 11.49 -25.99
CA ILE A 8 -0.34 10.71 -24.77
C ILE A 8 0.01 11.63 -23.59
N LEU A 9 -0.62 11.37 -22.45
CA LEU A 9 -0.26 11.94 -21.16
C LEU A 9 0.46 10.90 -20.29
N VAL A 10 1.64 11.25 -19.77
CA VAL A 10 2.40 10.38 -18.85
C VAL A 10 2.61 11.10 -17.52
N THR A 11 2.09 10.52 -16.44
CA THR A 11 2.28 11.05 -15.07
C THR A 11 3.66 10.71 -14.52
N GLY A 12 4.29 11.63 -13.77
CA GLY A 12 5.60 11.37 -13.13
C GLY A 12 6.73 11.13 -14.15
N SER A 13 6.77 11.93 -15.20
CA SER A 13 7.53 11.67 -16.43
C SER A 13 8.81 12.51 -16.59
N GLY A 14 9.20 13.29 -15.57
CA GLY A 14 10.46 14.04 -15.60
C GLY A 14 11.72 13.17 -15.50
N THR A 15 11.60 11.93 -14.99
CA THR A 15 12.73 11.00 -14.80
C THR A 15 12.26 9.55 -14.87
N GLY A 16 13.17 8.61 -15.04
CA GLY A 16 12.89 7.18 -14.82
C GLY A 16 11.95 6.59 -15.87
N ILE A 17 11.16 5.59 -15.45
CA ILE A 17 10.19 4.87 -16.31
C ILE A 17 9.28 5.84 -17.06
N GLY A 18 8.73 6.86 -16.40
CA GLY A 18 7.83 7.81 -17.06
C GLY A 18 8.50 8.60 -18.19
N GLN A 19 9.77 8.98 -18.02
CA GLN A 19 10.56 9.62 -19.08
C GLN A 19 10.87 8.64 -20.22
N ALA A 20 11.20 7.38 -19.90
CA ALA A 20 11.44 6.34 -20.90
C ALA A 20 10.18 6.05 -21.74
N VAL A 21 9.01 5.97 -21.10
CA VAL A 21 7.71 5.86 -21.77
C VAL A 21 7.51 7.07 -22.70
N ALA A 22 7.64 8.30 -22.20
CA ALA A 22 7.50 9.50 -23.03
C ALA A 22 8.44 9.49 -24.25
N ARG A 23 9.70 9.07 -24.07
CA ARG A 23 10.68 8.92 -25.18
C ARG A 23 10.25 7.87 -26.20
N LYS A 24 9.73 6.73 -25.76
CA LYS A 24 9.26 5.66 -26.65
C LYS A 24 8.10 6.14 -27.54
N PHE A 25 7.17 6.91 -26.98
CA PHE A 25 6.06 7.49 -27.74
C PHE A 25 6.49 8.65 -28.64
N ALA A 26 7.46 9.48 -28.21
CA ALA A 26 8.03 10.53 -29.05
C ALA A 26 8.69 9.94 -30.32
N LYS A 27 9.46 8.86 -30.16
CA LYS A 27 10.05 8.10 -31.29
C LYS A 27 8.99 7.46 -32.21
N ALA A 28 7.78 7.27 -31.72
CA ALA A 28 6.67 6.78 -32.52
C ALA A 28 5.84 7.91 -33.16
N GLY A 29 6.19 9.17 -32.89
CA GLY A 29 5.56 10.36 -33.46
C GLY A 29 4.30 10.81 -32.75
N TYR A 30 4.06 10.49 -31.48
CA TYR A 30 2.91 11.01 -30.73
C TYR A 30 3.14 12.45 -30.23
N ASN A 31 2.05 13.21 -30.01
CA ASN A 31 2.11 14.40 -29.17
C ASN A 31 2.27 13.97 -27.71
N ILE A 32 3.20 14.59 -26.99
CA ILE A 32 3.58 14.16 -25.65
C ILE A 32 3.23 15.22 -24.61
N ILE A 33 2.43 14.82 -23.63
CA ILE A 33 2.19 15.59 -22.41
C ILE A 33 2.92 14.90 -21.26
N ILE A 34 3.85 15.62 -20.63
CA ILE A 34 4.56 15.18 -19.43
C ILE A 34 4.14 16.01 -18.22
N LEU A 35 4.15 15.42 -17.03
CA LEU A 35 3.84 16.14 -15.78
C LEU A 35 4.62 15.60 -14.60
N GLY A 36 4.72 16.44 -13.58
CA GLY A 36 5.30 16.08 -12.29
C GLY A 36 5.55 17.29 -11.40
N ARG A 37 6.05 17.02 -10.20
CA ARG A 37 6.23 18.04 -9.15
C ARG A 37 7.40 18.97 -9.42
N ARG A 38 8.54 18.41 -9.86
CA ARG A 38 9.80 19.14 -10.03
C ARG A 38 9.88 19.72 -11.44
N LYS A 39 10.17 21.00 -11.55
CA LYS A 39 10.19 21.73 -12.82
C LYS A 39 11.43 21.39 -13.65
N GLU A 40 12.60 21.35 -13.01
CA GLU A 40 13.90 21.19 -13.69
C GLU A 40 13.97 19.85 -14.45
N PRO A 41 13.67 18.68 -13.83
CA PRO A 41 13.70 17.42 -14.57
C PRO A 41 12.67 17.34 -15.71
N LEU A 42 11.55 18.07 -15.61
CA LEU A 42 10.57 18.14 -16.69
C LEU A 42 11.05 18.98 -17.87
N ILE A 43 11.80 20.05 -17.62
CA ILE A 43 12.44 20.85 -18.67
C ILE A 43 13.46 19.98 -19.41
N ASP A 44 14.31 19.26 -18.68
CA ASP A 44 15.30 18.36 -19.28
C ASP A 44 14.63 17.27 -20.11
N ALA A 45 13.59 16.62 -19.56
CA ALA A 45 12.78 15.66 -20.29
C ALA A 45 12.15 16.28 -21.54
N SER A 46 11.57 17.48 -21.44
CA SER A 46 10.95 18.17 -22.57
C SER A 46 11.95 18.45 -23.69
N ASN A 47 13.17 18.87 -23.36
CA ASN A 47 14.22 19.14 -24.34
C ASN A 47 14.64 17.86 -25.07
N ILE A 48 14.82 16.75 -24.34
CA ILE A 48 15.12 15.44 -24.92
C ILE A 48 14.02 15.00 -25.89
N LEU A 49 12.75 15.15 -25.49
CA LEU A 49 11.61 14.76 -26.32
C LEU A 49 11.49 15.61 -27.60
N LYS A 50 11.71 16.93 -27.49
CA LYS A 50 11.72 17.84 -28.66
C LYS A 50 12.85 17.51 -29.63
N GLN A 51 14.02 17.17 -29.11
CA GLN A 51 15.15 16.73 -29.94
C GLN A 51 14.80 15.46 -30.71
N ILE A 52 14.25 14.44 -30.04
CA ILE A 52 13.79 13.20 -30.67
C ILE A 52 12.79 13.48 -31.80
N ILE A 53 11.78 14.31 -31.54
CA ILE A 53 10.76 14.66 -32.55
C ILE A 53 11.39 15.36 -33.76
N THR A 54 12.35 16.25 -33.52
CA THR A 54 13.06 16.98 -34.59
C THR A 54 13.91 16.02 -35.43
N ASP A 55 14.67 15.13 -34.78
CA ASP A 55 15.56 14.17 -35.45
C ASP A 55 14.78 13.17 -36.32
N GLU A 56 13.62 12.70 -35.82
CA GLU A 56 12.72 11.79 -36.53
C GLU A 56 11.82 12.51 -37.55
N LYS A 57 11.89 13.86 -37.63
CA LYS A 57 11.12 14.72 -38.54
C LYS A 57 9.60 14.57 -38.38
N PHE A 58 9.14 14.41 -37.14
CA PHE A 58 7.71 14.44 -36.83
C PHE A 58 7.20 15.87 -36.62
N GLU A 59 5.93 16.10 -36.91
CA GLU A 59 5.24 17.38 -36.66
C GLU A 59 4.60 17.44 -35.25
N SER A 60 4.95 16.50 -34.38
CA SER A 60 4.36 16.34 -33.06
C SER A 60 4.85 17.39 -32.06
N SER A 61 4.08 17.65 -31.01
CA SER A 61 4.43 18.63 -29.97
C SER A 61 4.76 17.99 -28.62
N VAL A 62 5.44 18.77 -27.76
CA VAL A 62 5.73 18.40 -26.37
C VAL A 62 5.27 19.51 -25.45
N THR A 63 4.39 19.18 -24.51
CA THR A 63 3.90 20.08 -23.46
C THR A 63 4.22 19.48 -22.09
N TYR A 64 4.57 20.33 -21.12
CA TYR A 64 4.82 19.90 -19.75
C TYR A 64 4.04 20.69 -18.72
N TYR A 65 3.56 20.03 -17.67
CA TYR A 65 2.92 20.64 -16.51
C TYR A 65 3.75 20.36 -15.24
N SER A 66 4.41 21.40 -14.72
CA SER A 66 5.21 21.32 -13.48
C SER A 66 4.39 21.68 -12.25
N GLY A 67 4.83 21.25 -11.06
CA GLY A 67 4.14 21.53 -9.79
C GLY A 67 2.89 20.69 -9.56
N VAL A 68 2.64 19.68 -10.41
CA VAL A 68 1.49 18.78 -10.29
C VAL A 68 1.88 17.60 -9.41
N ASP A 69 1.35 17.55 -8.19
CA ASP A 69 1.31 16.34 -7.37
C ASP A 69 0.01 15.57 -7.68
N VAL A 70 0.12 14.27 -7.93
CA VAL A 70 -1.04 13.45 -8.27
C VAL A 70 -1.96 13.20 -7.08
N SER A 71 -1.47 13.37 -5.84
CA SER A 71 -2.33 13.31 -4.64
C SER A 71 -3.14 14.59 -4.43
N ASP A 72 -2.73 15.71 -5.05
CA ASP A 72 -3.39 17.01 -4.95
C ASP A 72 -4.55 17.09 -5.96
N PHE A 73 -5.76 17.12 -5.41
CA PHE A 73 -7.00 17.21 -6.16
C PHE A 73 -7.09 18.46 -7.04
N GLU A 74 -6.78 19.64 -6.50
CA GLU A 74 -6.94 20.91 -7.21
C GLU A 74 -5.92 21.06 -8.31
N ALA A 75 -4.68 20.61 -8.05
CA ALA A 75 -3.62 20.61 -9.05
C ALA A 75 -3.98 19.73 -10.25
N ILE A 76 -4.56 18.55 -10.01
CA ILE A 76 -5.01 17.64 -11.07
C ILE A 76 -6.18 18.24 -11.85
N ASN A 77 -7.19 18.79 -11.18
CA ASN A 77 -8.34 19.39 -11.85
C ASN A 77 -7.91 20.56 -12.75
N THR A 78 -7.16 21.50 -12.19
CA THR A 78 -6.65 22.67 -12.92
C THR A 78 -5.80 22.26 -14.14
N MET A 79 -5.02 21.19 -14.02
CA MET A 79 -4.24 20.67 -15.13
C MET A 79 -5.13 20.09 -16.23
N PHE A 80 -6.15 19.29 -15.89
CA PHE A 80 -7.05 18.71 -16.89
C PHE A 80 -7.93 19.75 -17.58
N GLU A 81 -8.32 20.83 -16.90
CA GLU A 81 -8.97 21.99 -17.52
C GLU A 81 -8.08 22.63 -18.60
N LYS A 82 -6.79 22.79 -18.30
CA LYS A 82 -5.80 23.27 -19.29
C LYS A 82 -5.63 22.30 -20.45
N ILE A 83 -5.54 20.99 -20.17
CA ILE A 83 -5.45 19.98 -21.24
C ILE A 83 -6.68 20.03 -22.14
N ALA A 84 -7.87 20.19 -21.58
CA ALA A 84 -9.10 20.34 -22.35
C ALA A 84 -9.07 21.60 -23.23
N ALA A 85 -8.57 22.72 -22.72
CA ALA A 85 -8.44 23.96 -23.49
C ALA A 85 -7.37 23.88 -24.60
N ASP A 86 -6.22 23.28 -24.30
CA ASP A 86 -5.06 23.25 -25.18
C ASP A 86 -5.16 22.16 -26.27
N PHE A 87 -5.74 21.00 -25.94
CA PHE A 87 -5.76 19.82 -26.80
C PHE A 87 -7.18 19.37 -27.19
N GLY A 88 -8.21 19.79 -26.45
CA GLY A 88 -9.58 19.29 -26.59
C GLY A 88 -9.72 17.84 -26.09
N ARG A 89 -9.07 16.91 -26.77
CA ARG A 89 -9.06 15.49 -26.43
C ARG A 89 -7.66 14.86 -26.53
N ILE A 90 -7.45 13.77 -25.79
CA ILE A 90 -6.24 12.95 -25.81
C ILE A 90 -6.59 11.46 -26.00
N ASP A 91 -5.60 10.64 -26.35
CA ASP A 91 -5.83 9.24 -26.72
C ASP A 91 -5.41 8.25 -25.64
N ILE A 92 -4.31 8.56 -24.94
CA ILE A 92 -3.69 7.63 -24.01
C ILE A 92 -3.29 8.37 -22.74
N ILE A 93 -3.62 7.79 -21.59
CA ILE A 93 -3.04 8.19 -20.31
C ILE A 93 -2.24 7.04 -19.70
N VAL A 94 -1.07 7.38 -19.17
CA VAL A 94 -0.20 6.46 -18.43
C VAL A 94 -0.11 6.90 -16.98
N ASN A 95 -0.72 6.12 -16.09
CA ASN A 95 -0.62 6.24 -14.64
C ASN A 95 0.71 5.60 -14.16
N ASN A 96 1.79 6.37 -14.23
CA ASN A 96 3.15 5.98 -13.83
C ASN A 96 3.62 6.66 -12.53
N ALA A 97 3.07 7.83 -12.17
CA ALA A 97 3.53 8.56 -10.99
C ALA A 97 3.54 7.69 -9.72
N GLY A 98 4.60 7.85 -8.93
CA GLY A 98 4.77 7.08 -7.71
C GLY A 98 6.06 7.42 -6.95
N VAL A 99 6.05 7.17 -5.66
CA VAL A 99 7.19 7.36 -4.73
C VAL A 99 7.62 6.04 -4.11
N SER A 100 8.78 5.99 -3.44
CA SER A 100 9.15 4.81 -2.64
C SER A 100 8.17 4.57 -1.49
N GLY A 101 7.60 5.64 -0.95
CA GLY A 101 6.95 5.59 0.36
C GLY A 101 7.98 5.38 1.47
N PRO A 102 7.52 5.18 2.71
CA PRO A 102 8.37 4.75 3.80
C PRO A 102 9.01 3.38 3.46
N VAL A 103 10.27 3.22 3.85
CA VAL A 103 11.02 1.96 3.75
C VAL A 103 11.48 1.61 5.16
N LYS A 104 10.52 1.20 5.99
CA LYS A 104 10.70 0.82 7.40
C LYS A 104 9.57 -0.11 7.82
N ILE A 105 9.68 -0.75 8.98
CA ILE A 105 8.60 -1.59 9.52
C ILE A 105 7.33 -0.75 9.67
N PHE A 106 6.17 -1.33 9.35
CA PHE A 106 4.90 -0.60 9.31
C PHE A 106 4.53 0.04 10.66
N THR A 107 4.93 -0.54 11.79
CA THR A 107 4.74 0.05 13.13
C THR A 107 5.64 1.25 13.41
N ASN A 108 6.80 1.33 12.75
CA ASN A 108 7.72 2.47 12.85
C ASN A 108 7.43 3.58 11.82
N SER A 109 6.53 3.34 10.87
CA SER A 109 6.02 4.36 9.95
C SER A 109 5.01 5.25 10.66
N SER A 110 5.08 6.56 10.45
CA SER A 110 4.00 7.43 10.90
C SER A 110 2.73 7.17 10.10
N TYR A 111 1.58 7.47 10.68
CA TYR A 111 0.30 7.35 9.98
C TYR A 111 0.24 8.27 8.76
N GLN A 112 0.83 9.47 8.85
CA GLN A 112 0.91 10.39 7.71
C GLN A 112 1.77 9.82 6.58
N GLU A 113 2.94 9.23 6.87
CA GLU A 113 3.78 8.57 5.85
C GLU A 113 3.03 7.44 5.14
N PHE A 114 2.19 6.70 5.87
CA PHE A 114 1.31 5.68 5.30
C PHE A 114 0.28 6.32 4.37
N LYS A 115 -0.49 7.32 4.85
CA LYS A 115 -1.52 8.03 4.08
C LYS A 115 -0.97 8.70 2.83
N ASP A 116 0.22 9.32 2.91
CA ASP A 116 0.87 9.96 1.77
C ASP A 116 1.21 8.94 0.67
N CYS A 117 1.74 7.79 1.07
CA CYS A 117 2.08 6.72 0.14
C CYS A 117 0.83 6.17 -0.56
N VAL A 118 -0.25 5.91 0.20
CA VAL A 118 -1.54 5.47 -0.36
C VAL A 118 -2.16 6.54 -1.26
N SER A 119 -2.12 7.80 -0.83
CA SER A 119 -2.68 8.93 -1.59
C SER A 119 -2.02 9.10 -2.95
N ILE A 120 -0.70 8.95 -3.04
CA ILE A 120 0.00 9.06 -4.32
C ILE A 120 -0.29 7.87 -5.24
N HIS A 121 -0.17 6.64 -4.72
CA HIS A 121 -0.22 5.44 -5.56
C HIS A 121 -1.65 5.03 -5.94
N LEU A 122 -2.58 5.12 -4.99
CA LEU A 122 -3.97 4.71 -5.17
C LEU A 122 -4.85 5.90 -5.56
N THR A 123 -5.01 6.89 -4.66
CA THR A 123 -5.91 8.03 -4.90
C THR A 123 -5.48 8.86 -6.09
N GLY A 124 -4.19 9.13 -6.25
CA GLY A 124 -3.68 9.88 -7.39
C GLY A 124 -3.90 9.18 -8.72
N THR A 125 -3.70 7.86 -8.77
CA THR A 125 -4.02 7.04 -9.95
C THR A 125 -5.51 7.09 -10.28
N PHE A 126 -6.37 6.89 -9.27
CA PHE A 126 -7.81 6.92 -9.44
C PHE A 126 -8.28 8.28 -9.94
N TRP A 127 -7.91 9.36 -9.25
CA TRP A 127 -8.39 10.70 -9.55
C TRP A 127 -7.89 11.21 -10.90
N THR A 128 -6.63 10.93 -11.24
CA THR A 128 -6.10 11.22 -12.58
C THR A 128 -6.88 10.46 -13.66
N SER A 129 -7.23 9.20 -13.42
CA SER A 129 -8.03 8.41 -14.36
C SER A 129 -9.43 8.98 -14.55
N VAL A 130 -10.11 9.36 -13.46
CA VAL A 130 -11.44 9.99 -13.50
C VAL A 130 -11.41 11.28 -14.31
N LYS A 131 -10.46 12.17 -14.03
CA LYS A 131 -10.32 13.44 -14.74
C LYS A 131 -9.92 13.26 -16.20
N ALA A 132 -9.14 12.23 -16.50
CA ALA A 132 -8.82 11.88 -17.88
C ALA A 132 -10.07 11.50 -18.70
N LEU A 133 -11.11 10.93 -18.09
CA LEU A 133 -12.35 10.57 -18.81
C LEU A 133 -13.07 11.80 -19.41
N GLU A 134 -12.81 13.00 -18.91
CA GLU A 134 -13.38 14.25 -19.43
C GLU A 134 -12.72 14.68 -20.76
N VAL A 135 -11.48 14.24 -20.98
CA VAL A 135 -10.66 14.61 -22.14
C VAL A 135 -10.23 13.43 -23.01
N LEU A 136 -10.56 12.18 -22.66
CA LEU A 136 -10.22 11.02 -23.49
C LEU A 136 -11.14 10.93 -24.72
N ASN A 137 -10.58 10.55 -25.86
CA ASN A 137 -11.32 10.20 -27.07
C ASN A 137 -12.19 8.95 -26.88
N ASP A 138 -13.19 8.77 -27.76
CA ASP A 138 -14.15 7.65 -27.82
C ASP A 138 -13.51 6.34 -28.32
N ILE A 139 -12.34 5.98 -27.78
CA ILE A 139 -11.60 4.70 -27.86
C ILE A 139 -10.26 4.85 -27.11
N GLY A 140 -10.22 5.77 -26.14
CA GLY A 140 -9.03 6.10 -25.37
C GLY A 140 -8.54 4.93 -24.53
N LYS A 141 -7.33 5.07 -23.99
CA LYS A 141 -6.65 4.02 -23.25
C LYS A 141 -6.07 4.54 -21.95
N ILE A 142 -6.33 3.80 -20.88
CA ILE A 142 -5.73 4.02 -19.57
C ILE A 142 -4.73 2.88 -19.35
N ILE A 143 -3.44 3.20 -19.35
CA ILE A 143 -2.38 2.25 -19.03
C ILE A 143 -1.87 2.53 -17.62
N THR A 144 -1.89 1.52 -16.76
CA THR A 144 -1.52 1.68 -15.35
C THR A 144 -0.25 0.89 -15.04
N ILE A 145 0.79 1.58 -14.58
CA ILE A 145 2.03 0.92 -14.14
C ILE A 145 1.93 0.69 -12.63
N SER A 146 1.93 -0.58 -12.22
CA SER A 146 1.87 -0.99 -10.82
C SER A 146 3.19 -1.66 -10.42
N THR A 147 3.19 -2.91 -9.95
CA THR A 147 4.41 -3.61 -9.51
C THR A 147 4.22 -5.11 -9.36
N PHE A 148 5.27 -5.86 -9.67
CA PHE A 148 5.40 -7.29 -9.38
C PHE A 148 5.20 -7.65 -7.90
N PHE A 149 5.53 -6.76 -6.96
CA PHE A 149 5.43 -7.02 -5.51
C PHE A 149 4.00 -7.04 -4.97
N THR A 150 3.01 -7.23 -5.85
CA THR A 150 1.60 -7.39 -5.53
C THR A 150 1.01 -8.49 -6.39
N GLU A 151 -0.20 -8.89 -6.03
CA GLU A 151 -0.98 -9.89 -6.73
C GLU A 151 -1.28 -9.54 -8.20
N GLU A 152 -1.07 -10.52 -9.08
CA GLU A 152 -1.72 -10.58 -10.40
C GLU A 152 -3.00 -11.40 -10.29
N ASN A 153 -2.91 -12.52 -9.58
CA ASN A 153 -4.03 -13.38 -9.19
C ASN A 153 -4.28 -13.26 -7.68
N LYS A 154 -5.56 -13.32 -7.27
CA LYS A 154 -5.94 -13.15 -5.88
C LYS A 154 -5.38 -14.18 -4.89
N TYR A 155 -4.96 -15.33 -5.39
CA TYR A 155 -4.37 -16.41 -4.60
C TYR A 155 -2.84 -16.31 -4.48
N GLU A 156 -2.21 -15.35 -5.15
CA GLU A 156 -0.76 -15.20 -5.18
C GLU A 156 -0.35 -13.89 -4.50
N GLN A 157 0.49 -13.97 -3.48
CA GLN A 157 1.02 -12.78 -2.80
C GLN A 157 2.53 -12.85 -2.70
N ARG A 158 3.15 -11.68 -2.83
CA ARG A 158 4.60 -11.50 -2.89
C ARG A 158 4.97 -10.43 -1.85
N PRO A 159 5.03 -10.82 -0.56
CA PRO A 159 5.24 -9.86 0.51
C PRO A 159 6.56 -9.12 0.32
N TYR A 160 6.55 -7.81 0.62
CA TYR A 160 7.68 -6.93 0.36
C TYR A 160 8.03 -6.15 1.61
N ARG A 161 8.83 -6.79 2.49
CA ARG A 161 9.23 -6.24 3.79
C ARG A 161 9.60 -4.75 3.72
N PHE A 162 9.11 -4.02 4.71
CA PHE A 162 9.28 -2.58 4.91
C PHE A 162 8.51 -1.71 3.92
N ARG A 163 7.62 -2.29 3.13
CA ARG A 163 6.87 -1.62 2.06
C ARG A 163 5.36 -1.80 2.20
N THR A 164 4.88 -2.08 3.40
CA THR A 164 3.46 -2.32 3.72
C THR A 164 2.47 -1.28 3.11
N PRO A 165 2.64 0.05 3.23
CA PRO A 165 1.74 1.00 2.55
C PRO A 165 1.80 0.91 1.02
N TYR A 166 2.99 0.64 0.48
CA TYR A 166 3.20 0.54 -0.96
C TYR A 166 2.51 -0.70 -1.54
N THR A 167 2.64 -1.86 -0.89
CA THR A 167 1.99 -3.09 -1.33
C THR A 167 0.47 -3.00 -1.21
N ALA A 168 -0.05 -2.35 -0.16
CA ALA A 168 -1.48 -2.08 -0.01
C ALA A 168 -2.03 -1.23 -1.16
N ALA A 169 -1.38 -0.09 -1.44
CA ALA A 169 -1.83 0.83 -2.49
C ALA A 169 -1.73 0.20 -3.89
N GLN A 170 -0.67 -0.54 -4.17
CA GLN A 170 -0.44 -1.16 -5.49
C GLN A 170 -1.36 -2.37 -5.74
N GLY A 171 -1.72 -3.11 -4.69
CA GLY A 171 -2.71 -4.18 -4.78
C GLY A 171 -4.09 -3.66 -5.15
N ALA A 172 -4.50 -2.56 -4.49
CA ALA A 172 -5.72 -1.84 -4.85
C ALA A 172 -5.66 -1.28 -6.28
N LYS A 173 -4.51 -0.75 -6.69
CA LYS A 173 -4.27 -0.19 -8.03
C LYS A 173 -4.44 -1.23 -9.14
N ASN A 174 -4.00 -2.46 -8.93
CA ASN A 174 -4.20 -3.57 -9.89
C ASN A 174 -5.69 -3.84 -10.11
N ARG A 175 -6.42 -4.05 -9.01
CA ARG A 175 -7.86 -4.31 -9.04
C ARG A 175 -8.66 -3.10 -9.54
N LEU A 176 -8.19 -1.89 -9.27
CA LEU A 176 -8.77 -0.67 -9.82
C LEU A 176 -8.67 -0.63 -11.35
N SER A 177 -7.54 -1.03 -11.94
CA SER A 177 -7.42 -1.08 -13.40
C SER A 177 -8.41 -2.07 -14.03
N GLU A 178 -8.65 -3.21 -13.39
CA GLU A 178 -9.66 -4.18 -13.81
C GLU A 178 -11.08 -3.59 -13.65
N CYS A 179 -11.36 -2.93 -12.52
CA CYS A 179 -12.63 -2.25 -12.28
C CYS A 179 -12.92 -1.18 -13.34
N LEU A 180 -11.95 -0.32 -13.65
CA LEU A 180 -12.09 0.70 -14.69
C LEU A 180 -12.42 0.06 -16.04
N SER A 181 -11.83 -1.08 -16.39
CA SER A 181 -12.12 -1.76 -17.66
C SER A 181 -13.59 -2.19 -17.77
N TRP A 182 -14.22 -2.54 -16.65
CA TRP A 182 -15.64 -2.90 -16.59
C TRP A 182 -16.54 -1.66 -16.65
N GLU A 183 -16.20 -0.59 -15.92
CA GLU A 183 -17.01 0.63 -15.90
C GLU A 183 -16.97 1.39 -17.23
N LEU A 184 -15.91 1.20 -18.01
CA LEU A 184 -15.65 1.97 -19.22
C LEU A 184 -16.02 1.23 -20.52
N VAL A 185 -16.62 0.04 -20.43
CA VAL A 185 -17.05 -0.76 -21.61
C VAL A 185 -17.94 0.05 -22.53
N GLU A 186 -18.97 0.73 -21.99
CA GLU A 186 -19.93 1.51 -22.78
C GLU A 186 -19.31 2.75 -23.43
N LYS A 187 -18.22 3.28 -22.85
CA LYS A 187 -17.45 4.40 -23.42
C LYS A 187 -16.44 3.94 -24.47
N GLY A 188 -16.27 2.63 -24.67
CA GLY A 188 -15.27 2.07 -25.57
C GLY A 188 -13.82 2.33 -25.13
N ILE A 189 -13.58 2.80 -23.91
CA ILE A 189 -12.25 3.09 -23.35
C ILE A 189 -11.68 1.78 -22.77
N LYS A 190 -10.39 1.54 -23.02
CA LYS A 190 -9.69 0.35 -22.52
C LYS A 190 -8.86 0.71 -21.32
N ALA A 191 -8.81 -0.17 -20.32
CA ALA A 191 -7.95 -0.03 -19.15
C ALA A 191 -7.11 -1.30 -18.99
N VAL A 192 -5.79 -1.16 -18.99
CA VAL A 192 -4.84 -2.28 -18.88
C VAL A 192 -3.76 -1.88 -17.88
N ALA A 193 -3.36 -2.82 -17.02
CA ALA A 193 -2.26 -2.62 -16.08
C ALA A 193 -1.04 -3.47 -16.46
N THR A 194 0.13 -3.04 -16.03
CA THR A 194 1.36 -3.83 -16.09
C THR A 194 2.12 -3.80 -14.78
N ASN A 195 2.72 -4.94 -14.43
CA ASN A 195 3.47 -5.15 -13.20
C ASN A 195 4.96 -5.30 -13.49
N PRO A 196 5.72 -4.19 -13.55
CA PRO A 196 7.16 -4.27 -13.70
C PRO A 196 7.79 -4.96 -12.48
N GLY A 197 8.76 -5.85 -12.75
CA GLY A 197 9.70 -6.37 -11.76
C GLY A 197 10.67 -5.28 -11.24
N PRO A 198 11.78 -5.67 -10.59
CA PRO A 198 12.86 -4.76 -10.27
C PRO A 198 13.39 -4.08 -11.54
N VAL A 199 13.53 -2.75 -11.49
CA VAL A 199 14.01 -1.93 -12.61
C VAL A 199 15.31 -1.23 -12.21
N HIS A 200 16.32 -1.29 -13.08
CA HIS A 200 17.58 -0.56 -12.94
C HIS A 200 17.33 0.94 -12.81
N SER A 201 17.62 1.49 -11.62
CA SER A 201 17.41 2.91 -11.33
C SER A 201 18.20 3.36 -10.09
N ASP A 202 18.58 4.64 -10.04
CA ASP A 202 19.14 5.24 -8.83
C ASP A 202 18.24 5.05 -7.61
N ARG A 203 16.92 5.05 -7.84
CA ARG A 203 15.92 4.84 -6.78
C ARG A 203 16.10 3.48 -6.08
N ILE A 204 16.36 2.39 -6.81
CA ILE A 204 16.50 1.08 -6.16
C ILE A 204 17.83 0.98 -5.40
N TYR A 205 18.91 1.52 -5.98
CA TYR A 205 20.27 1.39 -5.48
C TYR A 205 20.64 2.37 -4.37
N LYS A 206 20.16 3.61 -4.45
CA LYS A 206 20.49 4.67 -3.50
C LYS A 206 19.40 4.89 -2.45
N THR A 207 18.20 4.34 -2.65
CA THR A 207 17.07 4.58 -1.74
C THR A 207 16.49 3.28 -1.18
N VAL A 208 15.96 2.40 -2.01
CA VAL A 208 15.14 1.27 -1.50
C VAL A 208 15.99 0.23 -0.77
N TYR A 209 17.05 -0.31 -1.38
CA TYR A 209 17.87 -1.32 -0.72
C TYR A 209 18.68 -0.79 0.47
N PRO A 210 19.30 0.41 0.40
CA PRO A 210 19.99 0.98 1.56
C PRO A 210 19.07 1.29 2.73
N LYS A 211 17.87 1.83 2.49
CA LYS A 211 16.91 2.07 3.58
C LYS A 211 16.41 0.76 4.20
N ALA A 212 16.17 -0.27 3.40
CA ALA A 212 15.81 -1.59 3.92
C ALA A 212 16.95 -2.20 4.76
N ALA A 213 18.21 -2.06 4.32
CA ALA A 213 19.39 -2.47 5.07
C ALA A 213 19.53 -1.70 6.40
N ALA A 214 19.32 -0.39 6.38
CA ALA A 214 19.29 0.44 7.58
C ALA A 214 18.20 -0.02 8.56
N GLU A 215 17.00 -0.32 8.07
CA GLU A 215 15.91 -0.82 8.92
C GLU A 215 16.23 -2.19 9.53
N PHE A 216 16.84 -3.11 8.76
CA PHE A 216 17.31 -4.38 9.31
C PHE A 216 18.31 -4.17 10.45
N LEU A 217 19.24 -3.21 10.33
CA LEU A 217 20.21 -2.91 11.37
C LEU A 217 19.57 -2.20 12.56
N ARG A 218 18.58 -1.32 12.34
CA ARG A 218 17.82 -0.67 13.40
C ARG A 218 17.13 -1.70 14.30
N VAL A 219 16.57 -2.74 13.70
CA VAL A 219 15.81 -3.80 14.40
C VAL A 219 16.72 -4.88 14.95
N GLY A 220 17.67 -5.36 14.15
CA GLY A 220 18.60 -6.43 14.52
C GLY A 220 19.76 -5.98 15.42
N GLY A 221 20.01 -4.67 15.48
CA GLY A 221 21.07 -4.03 16.26
C GLY A 221 22.36 -3.83 15.47
N PHE A 222 23.16 -2.87 15.94
CA PHE A 222 24.53 -2.62 15.51
C PHE A 222 25.41 -2.40 16.76
N PRO A 223 26.53 -3.12 16.94
CA PRO A 223 27.33 -3.03 18.16
C PRO A 223 27.72 -1.59 18.51
N GLY A 224 27.45 -1.18 19.75
CA GLY A 224 27.78 0.15 20.25
C GLY A 224 26.78 1.26 19.91
N LEU A 225 25.68 0.96 19.21
CA LEU A 225 24.60 1.91 18.90
C LEU A 225 23.24 1.34 19.34
N SER A 226 22.39 2.21 19.90
CA SER A 226 20.96 1.92 20.11
C SER A 226 20.18 2.04 18.80
N SER A 227 18.98 1.44 18.73
CA SER A 227 18.10 1.55 17.56
C SER A 227 17.79 2.98 17.16
N LYS A 228 17.57 3.89 18.13
CA LYS A 228 17.38 5.33 17.86
C LYS A 228 18.59 5.98 17.21
N GLN A 229 19.79 5.68 17.71
CA GLN A 229 21.03 6.19 17.12
C GLN A 229 21.26 5.63 15.72
N ILE A 230 20.98 4.34 15.48
CA ILE A 230 21.07 3.73 14.15
C ILE A 230 20.14 4.45 13.17
N GLU A 231 18.89 4.74 13.57
CA GLU A 231 17.93 5.46 12.74
C GLU A 231 18.41 6.88 12.42
N GLU A 232 18.81 7.67 13.43
CA GLU A 232 19.30 9.04 13.24
C GLU A 232 20.54 9.11 12.34
N ILE A 233 21.50 8.19 12.56
CA ILE A 233 22.70 8.10 11.71
C ILE A 233 22.31 7.71 10.28
N SER A 234 21.44 6.72 10.10
CA SER A 234 21.05 6.24 8.78
C SER A 234 20.32 7.32 7.99
N VAL A 235 19.38 8.03 8.62
CA VAL A 235 18.66 9.15 7.98
C VAL A 235 19.62 10.23 7.53
N ALA A 236 20.62 10.56 8.34
CA ALA A 236 21.60 11.60 8.04
C ALA A 236 22.62 11.18 6.95
N LEU A 237 23.10 9.94 6.98
CA LEU A 237 24.23 9.51 6.14
C LEU A 237 23.84 8.81 4.83
N LEU A 238 22.66 8.19 4.74
CA LEU A 238 22.22 7.53 3.52
C LEU A 238 22.24 8.41 2.25
N PRO A 239 21.93 9.72 2.30
CA PRO A 239 22.05 10.59 1.12
C PRO A 239 23.47 10.68 0.53
N TYR A 240 24.49 10.41 1.35
CA TYR A 240 25.92 10.46 1.00
C TYR A 240 26.51 9.07 0.72
N LEU A 241 25.66 8.05 0.60
CA LEU A 241 26.10 6.69 0.29
C LEU A 241 26.74 6.65 -1.11
N GLY A 242 28.02 6.28 -1.16
CA GLY A 242 28.82 6.22 -2.39
C GLY A 242 29.54 7.52 -2.74
N ASP A 243 29.44 8.56 -1.90
CA ASP A 243 30.23 9.79 -2.05
C ASP A 243 31.71 9.57 -1.65
N GLU A 244 32.55 10.53 -2.03
CA GLU A 244 33.98 10.52 -1.71
C GLU A 244 34.24 10.44 -0.18
N PRO A 245 35.30 9.73 0.27
CA PRO A 245 35.60 9.54 1.69
C PRO A 245 35.65 10.85 2.52
N GLY A 246 36.10 11.95 1.91
CA GLY A 246 36.12 13.26 2.57
C GLY A 246 34.74 13.81 2.90
N THR A 247 33.76 13.64 2.00
CA THR A 247 32.36 14.04 2.24
C THR A 247 31.76 13.22 3.36
N ILE A 248 31.97 11.88 3.33
CA ILE A 248 31.49 10.98 4.38
C ILE A 248 32.11 11.34 5.74
N ASP A 249 33.39 11.71 5.79
CA ASP A 249 34.03 12.11 7.05
C ASP A 249 33.42 13.38 7.65
N ILE A 250 33.15 14.38 6.80
CA ILE A 250 32.50 15.64 7.21
C ILE A 250 31.09 15.38 7.74
N GLU A 251 30.26 14.64 6.99
CA GLU A 251 28.87 14.41 7.37
C GLU A 251 28.75 13.46 8.57
N SER A 252 29.60 12.43 8.66
CA SER A 252 29.67 11.56 9.85
C SER A 252 30.10 12.33 11.10
N LYS A 253 31.00 13.31 10.98
CA LYS A 253 31.36 14.18 12.10
C LYS A 253 30.20 15.06 12.54
N LYS A 254 29.45 15.65 11.59
CA LYS A 254 28.28 16.48 11.90
C LYS A 254 27.22 15.71 12.69
N ILE A 255 26.84 14.51 12.22
CA ILE A 255 25.85 13.70 12.94
C ILE A 255 26.39 13.22 14.29
N ALA A 256 27.67 12.85 14.38
CA ALA A 256 28.27 12.46 15.65
C ALA A 256 28.27 13.59 16.69
N THR A 257 28.57 14.83 16.28
CA THR A 257 28.47 16.01 17.16
C THR A 257 27.04 16.20 17.65
N SER A 258 26.05 16.16 16.75
CA SER A 258 24.64 16.30 17.12
C SER A 258 24.19 15.21 18.10
N LEU A 259 24.64 13.97 17.92
CA LEU A 259 24.34 12.86 18.83
C LEU A 259 25.03 13.02 20.18
N ALA A 260 26.28 13.48 20.22
CA ALA A 260 26.99 13.73 21.48
C ALA A 260 26.35 14.86 22.31
N GLU A 261 25.78 15.87 21.67
CA GLU A 261 25.00 16.92 22.34
C GLU A 261 23.67 16.39 22.89
N LYS A 262 23.02 15.49 22.15
CA LYS A 262 21.71 14.92 22.50
C LYS A 262 21.81 13.82 23.56
N TYR A 263 22.84 12.98 23.49
CA TYR A 263 23.08 11.83 24.36
C TYR A 263 24.38 12.08 25.13
N LYS A 264 24.25 12.48 26.41
CA LYS A 264 25.35 12.99 27.25
C LYS A 264 26.53 12.03 27.49
N ASP A 265 26.40 10.76 27.09
CA ASP A 265 27.37 9.69 27.35
C ASP A 265 28.10 9.21 26.09
N LEU A 266 27.91 9.88 24.94
CA LEU A 266 28.56 9.49 23.69
C LEU A 266 29.90 10.22 23.49
N ASP A 267 30.96 9.44 23.27
CA ASP A 267 32.24 9.96 22.79
C ASP A 267 32.14 10.33 21.30
N LEU A 268 32.57 11.54 20.94
CA LEU A 268 32.45 12.07 19.59
C LEU A 268 33.22 11.24 18.56
N ALA A 269 34.49 10.93 18.84
CA ALA A 269 35.37 10.25 17.91
C ALA A 269 34.89 8.81 17.66
N LYS A 270 34.50 8.11 18.73
CA LYS A 270 33.90 6.78 18.66
C LYS A 270 32.58 6.79 17.91
N THR A 271 31.71 7.77 18.15
CA THR A 271 30.41 7.87 17.47
C THR A 271 30.58 8.15 15.98
N GLN A 272 31.52 9.03 15.61
CA GLN A 272 31.86 9.28 14.20
C GLN A 272 32.38 8.00 13.52
N HIS A 273 33.24 7.25 14.21
CA HIS A 273 33.75 5.97 13.69
C HIS A 273 32.63 4.96 13.47
N LEU A 274 31.78 4.73 14.48
CA LEU A 274 30.62 3.82 14.40
C LEU A 274 29.64 4.24 13.31
N ALA A 275 29.43 5.56 13.09
CA ALA A 275 28.57 6.05 12.04
C ALA A 275 29.07 5.69 10.62
N LYS A 276 30.39 5.75 10.42
CA LYS A 276 31.03 5.33 9.16
C LYS A 276 30.95 3.81 8.96
N GLU A 277 31.21 3.03 10.02
CA GLU A 277 31.09 1.57 9.96
C GLU A 277 29.64 1.13 9.69
N LEU A 278 28.66 1.80 10.30
CA LEU A 278 27.24 1.57 10.04
C LEU A 278 26.89 1.82 8.57
N LEU A 279 27.33 2.96 8.00
CA LEU A 279 27.09 3.27 6.59
C LEU A 279 27.70 2.21 5.65
N ALA A 280 28.93 1.77 5.93
CA ALA A 280 29.57 0.70 5.17
C ALA A 280 28.81 -0.63 5.29
N LYS A 281 28.30 -0.97 6.48
CA LYS A 281 27.50 -2.19 6.70
C LYS A 281 26.16 -2.13 5.98
N ILE A 282 25.52 -0.97 5.95
CA ILE A 282 24.31 -0.72 5.17
C ILE A 282 24.57 -1.00 3.69
N GLN A 283 25.70 -0.51 3.15
CA GLN A 283 26.09 -0.77 1.77
C GLN A 283 26.23 -2.26 1.47
N GLU A 284 26.97 -2.98 2.31
CA GLU A 284 27.20 -4.44 2.17
C GLU A 284 25.87 -5.22 2.13
N ILE A 285 24.95 -4.90 3.05
CA ILE A 285 23.63 -5.56 3.09
C ILE A 285 22.79 -5.19 1.86
N ALA A 286 22.81 -3.92 1.42
CA ALA A 286 22.08 -3.48 0.24
C ALA A 286 22.55 -4.21 -1.03
N GLU A 287 23.87 -4.34 -1.21
CA GLU A 287 24.48 -5.10 -2.31
C GLU A 287 24.12 -6.58 -2.24
N LYS A 288 24.08 -7.18 -1.04
CA LYS A 288 23.63 -8.57 -0.86
C LYS A 288 22.16 -8.75 -1.24
N VAL A 289 21.27 -7.84 -0.85
CA VAL A 289 19.85 -7.87 -1.22
C VAL A 289 19.69 -7.77 -2.74
N GLN A 290 20.43 -6.85 -3.37
CA GLN A 290 20.46 -6.69 -4.82
C GLN A 290 20.91 -7.99 -5.52
N ASN A 291 22.03 -8.57 -5.07
CA ASN A 291 22.59 -9.79 -5.67
C ASN A 291 21.65 -11.00 -5.50
N ASN A 292 20.99 -11.13 -4.35
CA ASN A 292 19.99 -12.17 -4.14
C ASN A 292 18.78 -11.98 -5.07
N THR A 293 18.31 -10.74 -5.22
CA THR A 293 17.17 -10.44 -6.10
C THR A 293 17.50 -10.75 -7.56
N LYS A 294 18.72 -10.43 -8.01
CA LYS A 294 19.20 -10.78 -9.37
C LYS A 294 19.16 -12.28 -9.61
N LYS A 295 19.59 -13.10 -8.64
CA LYS A 295 19.57 -14.58 -8.75
C LYS A 295 18.18 -15.20 -8.86
N MET A 296 17.11 -14.43 -8.65
CA MET A 296 15.73 -14.87 -8.86
C MET A 296 15.26 -14.65 -10.30
N ILE A 297 16.11 -14.10 -11.17
CA ILE A 297 15.81 -13.76 -12.56
C ILE A 297 16.64 -14.68 -13.46
N VAL A 298 16.02 -15.23 -14.50
CA VAL A 298 16.65 -16.25 -15.38
C VAL A 298 17.99 -15.79 -15.95
N ASP A 299 18.10 -14.54 -16.37
CA ASP A 299 19.33 -13.95 -16.92
C ASP A 299 20.12 -13.11 -15.90
N ASN A 300 19.68 -13.06 -14.64
CA ASN A 300 20.24 -12.22 -13.57
C ASN A 300 20.22 -10.70 -13.82
N GLU A 301 19.39 -10.24 -14.75
CA GLU A 301 19.31 -8.83 -15.14
C GLU A 301 17.98 -8.21 -14.72
N PHE A 302 18.04 -7.07 -14.02
CA PHE A 302 16.84 -6.27 -13.79
C PHE A 302 16.40 -5.65 -15.10
N LEU A 303 15.11 -5.29 -15.19
CA LEU A 303 14.61 -4.59 -16.35
C LEU A 303 15.27 -3.21 -16.49
N SER A 304 15.50 -2.79 -17.72
CA SER A 304 15.76 -1.39 -18.04
C SER A 304 14.46 -0.59 -17.99
N GLN A 305 14.58 0.74 -17.97
CA GLN A 305 13.41 1.61 -18.07
C GLN A 305 12.79 1.52 -19.47
N GLU A 306 13.62 1.28 -20.48
CA GLU A 306 13.24 1.03 -21.87
C GLU A 306 12.39 -0.24 -22.03
N ASP A 307 12.69 -1.32 -21.31
CA ASP A 307 11.87 -2.56 -21.36
C ASP A 307 10.45 -2.30 -20.86
N VAL A 308 10.32 -1.52 -19.77
CA VAL A 308 9.01 -1.12 -19.25
C VAL A 308 8.30 -0.19 -20.24
N ALA A 309 9.02 0.72 -20.88
CA ALA A 309 8.46 1.60 -21.91
C ALA A 309 7.97 0.82 -23.14
N GLU A 310 8.68 -0.23 -23.56
CA GLU A 310 8.28 -1.13 -24.64
C GLU A 310 6.96 -1.83 -24.31
N MET A 311 6.85 -2.39 -23.11
CA MET A 311 5.62 -3.01 -22.63
C MET A 311 4.44 -2.04 -22.66
N VAL A 312 4.60 -0.84 -22.08
CA VAL A 312 3.55 0.19 -22.07
C VAL A 312 3.14 0.58 -23.49
N TYR A 313 4.11 0.76 -24.39
CA TYR A 313 3.84 1.07 -25.79
C TYR A 313 3.03 -0.03 -26.47
N ASN A 314 3.41 -1.30 -26.29
CA ASN A 314 2.70 -2.43 -26.87
C ASN A 314 1.28 -2.57 -26.31
N LEU A 315 1.09 -2.46 -24.99
CA LEU A 315 -0.21 -2.51 -24.35
C LEU A 315 -1.13 -1.36 -24.77
N SER A 316 -0.56 -0.23 -25.18
CA SER A 316 -1.32 0.92 -25.70
C SER A 316 -1.76 0.78 -27.17
N SER A 317 -1.30 -0.24 -27.89
CA SER A 317 -1.72 -0.46 -29.27
C SER A 317 -3.21 -0.81 -29.34
N ASP A 318 -3.86 -0.47 -30.46
CA ASP A 318 -5.28 -0.78 -30.66
C ASP A 318 -5.54 -2.31 -30.66
N GLU A 319 -4.58 -3.10 -31.13
CA GLU A 319 -4.65 -4.56 -31.13
C GLU A 319 -4.50 -5.14 -29.72
N MET A 320 -3.40 -4.85 -29.02
CA MET A 320 -3.14 -5.45 -27.71
C MET A 320 -4.13 -4.97 -26.65
N SER A 321 -4.47 -3.67 -26.62
CA SER A 321 -5.45 -3.15 -25.65
C SER A 321 -6.84 -3.77 -25.83
N LYS A 322 -7.21 -4.16 -27.06
CA LYS A 322 -8.44 -4.89 -27.34
C LYS A 322 -8.40 -6.32 -26.79
N LEU A 323 -7.27 -7.01 -26.95
CA LEU A 323 -7.10 -8.39 -26.51
C LEU A 323 -6.93 -8.52 -24.98
N LEU A 324 -6.33 -7.51 -24.35
CA LEU A 324 -5.91 -7.54 -22.94
C LEU A 324 -6.69 -6.57 -22.05
N ASN A 325 -7.82 -6.02 -22.51
CA ASN A 325 -8.63 -5.10 -21.71
C ASN A 325 -9.01 -5.73 -20.36
N GLY A 326 -8.80 -4.98 -19.28
CA GLY A 326 -9.07 -5.43 -17.92
C GLY A 326 -8.11 -6.48 -17.39
N LYS A 327 -6.92 -6.62 -17.98
CA LYS A 327 -5.87 -7.51 -17.49
C LYS A 327 -4.75 -6.72 -16.81
N VAL A 328 -4.16 -7.37 -15.81
CA VAL A 328 -2.89 -6.98 -15.21
C VAL A 328 -1.82 -7.87 -15.82
N ILE A 329 -0.97 -7.29 -16.66
CA ILE A 329 0.02 -8.04 -17.45
C ILE A 329 1.36 -8.06 -16.70
N PRO A 330 1.88 -9.25 -16.35
CA PRO A 330 3.21 -9.37 -15.79
C PRO A 330 4.24 -8.73 -16.72
N ASN A 331 5.10 -7.89 -16.15
CA ASN A 331 6.28 -7.37 -16.83
C ASN A 331 7.48 -7.62 -15.94
N ASP A 332 7.70 -8.89 -15.65
CA ASP A 332 8.80 -9.33 -14.82
C ASP A 332 9.27 -10.70 -15.31
N ARG A 333 10.44 -11.07 -14.80
CA ARG A 333 11.07 -12.37 -15.05
C ARG A 333 11.53 -12.98 -13.73
N VAL A 334 10.84 -12.62 -12.63
CA VAL A 334 11.26 -12.91 -11.27
C VAL A 334 10.52 -14.15 -10.77
N PHE A 335 11.29 -15.21 -10.49
CA PHE A 335 10.76 -16.43 -9.90
C PHE A 335 10.70 -16.27 -8.38
N TYR A 336 9.57 -15.77 -7.89
CA TYR A 336 9.30 -15.65 -6.46
C TYR A 336 8.50 -16.85 -5.96
N PRO A 337 9.01 -17.65 -4.99
CA PRO A 337 8.25 -18.77 -4.44
C PRO A 337 7.07 -18.23 -3.64
N VAL A 338 5.86 -18.38 -4.20
CA VAL A 338 4.63 -18.04 -3.51
C VAL A 338 4.30 -19.18 -2.54
N LYS A 339 4.26 -18.88 -1.24
CA LYS A 339 3.75 -19.84 -0.25
C LYS A 339 2.22 -19.86 -0.32
N PRO A 340 1.56 -21.01 -0.13
CA PRO A 340 0.13 -21.05 0.09
C PRO A 340 -0.17 -20.28 1.39
N ILE A 341 -0.97 -19.23 1.24
CA ILE A 341 -1.36 -18.30 2.31
C ILE A 341 -2.87 -18.11 2.34
N VAL A 342 -3.58 -18.83 1.47
CA VAL A 342 -5.03 -18.82 1.35
C VAL A 342 -5.57 -20.14 1.87
N GLU A 343 -6.43 -20.08 2.87
CA GLU A 343 -7.11 -21.24 3.43
C GLU A 343 -8.62 -21.05 3.47
N ARG A 344 -9.31 -22.19 3.65
CA ARG A 344 -10.72 -22.24 4.01
C ARG A 344 -10.86 -22.35 5.54
N THR A 345 -12.08 -22.23 6.03
CA THR A 345 -12.51 -22.31 7.44
C THR A 345 -11.62 -23.17 8.36
N LEU A 346 -11.24 -22.61 9.51
CA LEU A 346 -10.57 -23.32 10.60
C LEU A 346 -11.62 -23.94 11.55
N GLN A 347 -11.49 -25.23 11.87
CA GLN A 347 -12.21 -25.85 12.98
C GLN A 347 -11.32 -25.79 14.23
N VAL A 348 -11.77 -25.08 15.27
CA VAL A 348 -11.01 -24.94 16.53
C VAL A 348 -11.94 -25.15 17.73
N GLU A 349 -11.47 -25.83 18.77
CA GLU A 349 -12.16 -25.93 20.06
C GLU A 349 -11.94 -24.64 20.89
N LEU A 350 -13.03 -24.02 21.33
CA LEU A 350 -13.08 -22.60 21.67
C LEU A 350 -12.98 -22.26 23.16
N ASP A 351 -13.45 -23.16 24.03
CA ASP A 351 -13.98 -22.73 25.33
C ASP A 351 -12.92 -22.37 26.38
N LYS A 352 -11.63 -22.65 26.14
CA LYS A 352 -10.52 -22.33 27.07
C LYS A 352 -9.53 -21.28 26.57
N ALA A 353 -9.57 -20.93 25.30
CA ALA A 353 -8.47 -20.19 24.68
C ALA A 353 -8.61 -18.65 24.81
N LEU A 354 -9.82 -18.14 25.07
CA LEU A 354 -10.09 -16.71 25.29
C LEU A 354 -10.27 -16.32 26.77
N GLU A 355 -10.27 -17.27 27.69
CA GLU A 355 -10.43 -17.00 29.12
C GLU A 355 -9.35 -16.04 29.63
N ASN A 356 -9.74 -15.06 30.45
CA ASN A 356 -8.85 -14.05 31.04
C ASN A 356 -8.03 -13.22 30.01
N LYS A 357 -8.52 -13.11 28.76
CA LYS A 357 -7.93 -12.27 27.70
C LYS A 357 -8.59 -10.90 27.61
N THR A 358 -7.85 -9.87 27.20
CA THR A 358 -8.41 -8.57 26.81
C THR A 358 -8.68 -8.57 25.31
N ILE A 359 -9.95 -8.44 24.92
CA ILE A 359 -10.43 -8.53 23.54
C ILE A 359 -11.00 -7.19 23.10
N LEU A 360 -10.62 -6.75 21.91
CA LEU A 360 -11.13 -5.55 21.28
C LEU A 360 -11.91 -5.91 20.00
N ILE A 361 -13.12 -5.38 19.88
CA ILE A 361 -13.84 -5.38 18.61
C ILE A 361 -13.89 -3.94 18.11
N THR A 362 -13.47 -3.72 16.87
CA THR A 362 -13.54 -2.41 16.22
C THR A 362 -14.35 -2.52 14.93
N THR A 363 -15.06 -1.48 14.55
CA THR A 363 -15.85 -1.51 13.31
C THR A 363 -15.98 -0.14 12.64
N THR A 364 -15.90 -0.11 11.32
CA THR A 364 -16.23 1.04 10.47
C THR A 364 -17.55 0.88 9.74
N THR A 365 -18.27 -0.23 9.98
CA THR A 365 -19.57 -0.45 9.35
C THR A 365 -20.69 0.33 10.05
N THR A 366 -21.64 0.78 9.25
CA THR A 366 -22.93 1.33 9.69
C THR A 366 -24.08 0.42 9.28
N GLU A 367 -23.80 -0.74 8.66
CA GLU A 367 -24.82 -1.66 8.17
C GLU A 367 -25.44 -2.45 9.32
N GLU A 368 -26.75 -2.27 9.53
CA GLU A 368 -27.49 -2.86 10.65
C GLU A 368 -27.31 -4.38 10.75
N LYS A 369 -27.34 -5.10 9.62
CA LYS A 369 -27.17 -6.55 9.59
C LYS A 369 -25.81 -6.99 10.14
N LEU A 370 -24.73 -6.31 9.73
CA LEU A 370 -23.40 -6.62 10.22
C LEU A 370 -23.22 -6.18 11.67
N LEU A 371 -23.79 -5.03 12.08
CA LEU A 371 -23.79 -4.60 13.46
C LEU A 371 -24.51 -5.59 14.40
N ASN A 372 -25.62 -6.17 13.97
CA ASN A 372 -26.32 -7.24 14.69
C ASN A 372 -25.46 -8.50 14.83
N PHE A 373 -24.72 -8.87 13.77
CA PHE A 373 -23.77 -9.97 13.84
C PHE A 373 -22.61 -9.67 14.80
N ILE A 374 -22.05 -8.46 14.76
CA ILE A 374 -21.00 -8.02 15.69
C ILE A 374 -21.50 -8.09 17.14
N LYS A 375 -22.74 -7.65 17.41
CA LYS A 375 -23.37 -7.76 18.73
C LYS A 375 -23.52 -9.22 19.18
N LYS A 376 -23.89 -10.14 18.27
CA LYS A 376 -23.95 -11.59 18.54
C LYS A 376 -22.58 -12.11 18.98
N ILE A 377 -21.52 -11.79 18.24
CA ILE A 377 -20.14 -12.17 18.57
C ILE A 377 -19.71 -11.58 19.92
N ALA A 378 -19.93 -10.27 20.12
CA ALA A 378 -19.59 -9.60 21.37
C ALA A 378 -20.25 -10.28 22.57
N THR A 379 -21.53 -10.64 22.45
CA THR A 379 -22.28 -11.36 23.50
C THR A 379 -21.63 -12.72 23.80
N LYS A 380 -21.28 -13.47 22.75
CA LYS A 380 -20.65 -14.79 22.91
C LYS A 380 -19.28 -14.70 23.59
N ILE A 381 -18.43 -13.77 23.16
CA ILE A 381 -17.11 -13.52 23.76
C ILE A 381 -17.25 -13.10 25.23
N ASN A 382 -18.20 -12.21 25.54
CA ASN A 382 -18.43 -11.74 26.90
C ASN A 382 -18.84 -12.88 27.86
N ASN A 383 -19.42 -13.96 27.35
CA ASN A 383 -19.79 -15.14 28.12
C ASN A 383 -18.64 -16.15 28.34
N LEU A 384 -17.45 -15.94 27.75
CA LEU A 384 -16.29 -16.84 27.85
C LEU A 384 -15.31 -16.47 28.97
N ASN A 385 -15.76 -15.79 30.04
CA ASN A 385 -14.91 -15.34 31.15
C ASN A 385 -13.65 -14.57 30.69
N VAL A 386 -13.78 -13.77 29.64
CA VAL A 386 -12.72 -12.86 29.19
C VAL A 386 -12.39 -11.85 30.29
N LYS A 387 -11.15 -11.36 30.33
CA LYS A 387 -10.75 -10.33 31.30
C LYS A 387 -11.49 -9.03 31.04
N GLN A 388 -11.58 -8.64 29.77
CA GLN A 388 -12.30 -7.47 29.33
C GLN A 388 -12.63 -7.58 27.84
N LEU A 389 -13.88 -7.29 27.48
CA LEU A 389 -14.29 -7.03 26.10
C LEU A 389 -14.58 -5.53 25.94
N ILE A 390 -14.02 -4.92 24.90
CA ILE A 390 -14.30 -3.51 24.54
C ILE A 390 -14.75 -3.45 23.08
N VAL A 391 -15.77 -2.64 22.80
CA VAL A 391 -16.28 -2.40 21.44
C VAL A 391 -16.04 -0.95 21.05
N LEU A 392 -15.28 -0.71 19.98
CA LEU A 392 -15.04 0.62 19.41
C LEU A 392 -15.73 0.76 18.06
N THR A 393 -16.61 1.74 17.92
CA THR A 393 -17.31 2.00 16.65
C THR A 393 -16.80 3.30 16.05
N HIS A 394 -16.48 3.29 14.75
CA HIS A 394 -16.19 4.52 14.02
C HIS A 394 -17.46 5.35 13.92
N ASN A 395 -17.50 6.47 14.64
CA ASN A 395 -18.61 7.39 14.58
C ASN A 395 -18.15 8.74 15.11
N ILE A 396 -17.92 9.68 14.19
CA ILE A 396 -17.43 11.00 14.57
C ILE A 396 -18.57 11.86 15.10
N GLU A 397 -19.85 11.65 14.71
CA GLU A 397 -20.96 12.50 15.18
C GLU A 397 -22.40 12.08 14.78
N GLN A 398 -22.67 10.94 14.11
CA GLN A 398 -23.90 10.79 13.31
C GLN A 398 -24.74 9.50 13.47
N SER A 399 -24.60 8.69 14.52
CA SER A 399 -25.51 7.53 14.70
C SER A 399 -25.76 7.12 16.16
N PRO A 400 -26.66 7.81 16.88
CA PRO A 400 -27.09 7.41 18.22
C PRO A 400 -27.60 5.96 18.28
N GLU A 401 -28.15 5.46 17.18
CA GLU A 401 -28.66 4.10 17.04
C GLU A 401 -27.55 3.04 17.19
N VAL A 402 -26.38 3.26 16.59
CA VAL A 402 -25.23 2.34 16.71
C VAL A 402 -24.73 2.29 18.16
N SER A 403 -24.64 3.43 18.84
CA SER A 403 -24.27 3.46 20.26
C SER A 403 -25.29 2.72 21.12
N LYS A 404 -26.58 2.91 20.86
CA LYS A 404 -27.66 2.17 21.54
C LYS A 404 -27.57 0.66 21.34
N MET A 405 -27.15 0.19 20.17
CA MET A 405 -27.02 -1.25 19.89
C MET A 405 -26.06 -1.97 20.85
N PHE A 406 -25.00 -1.27 21.28
CA PHE A 406 -23.97 -1.80 22.17
C PHE A 406 -24.15 -1.35 23.64
N GLU A 407 -25.31 -0.80 24.01
CA GLU A 407 -25.70 -0.60 25.40
C GLU A 407 -25.64 -1.94 26.15
N GLY A 408 -24.81 -1.98 27.21
CA GLY A 408 -24.51 -3.20 27.98
C GLY A 408 -23.09 -3.75 27.77
N PHE A 409 -22.35 -3.27 26.76
CA PHE A 409 -20.92 -3.53 26.61
C PHE A 409 -20.09 -2.34 27.07
N HIS A 410 -18.80 -2.57 27.35
CA HIS A 410 -17.84 -1.48 27.45
C HIS A 410 -17.59 -0.92 26.04
N HIS A 411 -18.39 0.06 25.64
CA HIS A 411 -18.44 0.61 24.29
C HIS A 411 -17.97 2.06 24.24
N HIS A 412 -17.27 2.43 23.15
CA HIS A 412 -16.93 3.82 22.83
C HIS A 412 -17.17 4.10 21.34
N ALA A 413 -17.82 5.22 21.04
CA ALA A 413 -17.91 5.78 19.70
C ALA A 413 -16.83 6.86 19.53
N LEU A 414 -15.98 6.72 18.51
CA LEU A 414 -14.86 7.62 18.29
C LEU A 414 -14.42 7.65 16.82
N ASP A 415 -13.60 8.64 16.46
CA ASP A 415 -12.97 8.70 15.15
C ASP A 415 -11.83 7.68 15.04
N LEU A 416 -12.13 6.51 14.46
CA LEU A 416 -11.09 5.51 14.14
C LEU A 416 -10.10 5.96 13.05
N GLY A 417 -10.36 7.08 12.35
CA GLY A 417 -9.44 7.71 11.40
C GLY A 417 -8.47 8.72 12.03
N ASP A 418 -8.71 9.15 13.28
CA ASP A 418 -7.85 10.09 14.00
C ASP A 418 -6.79 9.36 14.84
N GLU A 419 -5.52 9.54 14.46
CA GLU A 419 -4.38 8.85 15.09
C GLU A 419 -4.29 9.12 16.60
N ASN A 420 -4.54 10.36 17.03
CA ASN A 420 -4.43 10.74 18.44
C ASN A 420 -5.51 10.08 19.29
N THR A 421 -6.74 10.06 18.80
CA THR A 421 -7.88 9.42 19.45
C THR A 421 -7.65 7.92 19.56
N VAL A 422 -7.23 7.25 18.48
CA VAL A 422 -6.93 5.81 18.50
C VAL A 422 -5.78 5.50 19.46
N LYS A 423 -4.66 6.25 19.41
CA LYS A 423 -3.55 6.08 20.38
C LYS A 423 -4.01 6.24 21.82
N LYS A 424 -4.82 7.27 22.10
CA LYS A 424 -5.31 7.55 23.45
C LYS A 424 -6.18 6.43 24.01
N ILE A 425 -7.10 5.88 23.20
CA ILE A 425 -7.97 4.78 23.66
C ILE A 425 -7.16 3.50 23.88
N PHE A 426 -6.25 3.12 22.96
CA PHE A 426 -5.39 1.94 23.16
C PHE A 426 -4.50 2.06 24.40
N ASN A 427 -3.93 3.24 24.66
CA ASN A 427 -3.16 3.50 25.88
C ASN A 427 -4.03 3.37 27.14
N THR A 428 -5.24 3.90 27.11
CA THR A 428 -6.19 3.80 28.23
C THR A 428 -6.55 2.35 28.53
N ILE A 429 -6.79 1.55 27.48
CA ILE A 429 -7.08 0.12 27.59
C ILE A 429 -5.89 -0.61 28.21
N ASN A 430 -4.68 -0.36 27.69
CA ASN A 430 -3.45 -0.97 28.22
C ASN A 430 -3.22 -0.65 29.70
N SER A 431 -3.40 0.61 30.10
CA SER A 431 -3.19 1.02 31.50
C SER A 431 -4.23 0.45 32.47
N ARG A 432 -5.48 0.24 32.02
CA ARG A 432 -6.57 -0.25 32.87
C ARG A 432 -6.68 -1.77 32.90
N TYR A 433 -6.51 -2.42 31.75
CA TYR A 433 -6.80 -3.84 31.55
C TYR A 433 -5.57 -4.66 31.16
N GLY A 434 -4.39 -4.04 31.06
CA GLY A 434 -3.18 -4.66 30.54
C GLY A 434 -3.20 -4.77 29.01
N ARG A 435 -2.21 -5.47 28.45
CA ARG A 435 -2.06 -5.64 27.00
C ARG A 435 -3.34 -6.19 26.35
N THR A 436 -3.60 -5.78 25.11
CA THR A 436 -4.65 -6.38 24.29
C THR A 436 -4.15 -7.72 23.75
N ASP A 437 -4.94 -8.79 23.88
CA ASP A 437 -4.58 -10.12 23.41
C ASP A 437 -5.13 -10.40 22.01
N SER A 438 -6.32 -9.88 21.68
CA SER A 438 -6.90 -10.02 20.36
C SER A 438 -7.73 -8.80 19.93
N VAL A 439 -7.69 -8.49 18.63
CA VAL A 439 -8.46 -7.42 17.99
C VAL A 439 -9.18 -7.95 16.76
N ILE A 440 -10.48 -7.73 16.66
CA ILE A 440 -11.29 -8.03 15.47
C ILE A 440 -11.76 -6.71 14.87
N HIS A 441 -11.37 -6.40 13.63
CA HIS A 441 -11.74 -5.19 12.92
C HIS A 441 -12.70 -5.49 11.77
N PHE A 442 -13.94 -5.03 11.86
CA PHE A 442 -14.94 -5.17 10.79
C PHE A 442 -14.96 -3.93 9.89
N THR A 443 -14.68 -4.14 8.62
CA THR A 443 -14.73 -3.06 7.61
C THR A 443 -16.13 -2.91 7.00
N GLY A 444 -16.90 -3.99 6.91
CA GLY A 444 -18.21 -4.02 6.24
C GLY A 444 -18.08 -3.87 4.72
N SER A 445 -19.06 -3.24 4.09
CA SER A 445 -19.13 -3.08 2.64
C SER A 445 -19.33 -1.62 2.22
N TYR A 446 -19.52 -1.41 0.93
CA TYR A 446 -19.98 -0.16 0.34
C TYR A 446 -20.91 -0.47 -0.83
N ASP A 447 -21.56 0.56 -1.38
CA ASP A 447 -22.46 0.37 -2.51
C ASP A 447 -21.69 -0.01 -3.79
N TYR A 448 -21.66 -1.31 -4.06
CA TYR A 448 -21.05 -1.87 -5.27
C TYR A 448 -21.89 -1.65 -6.54
N HIS A 449 -23.06 -1.05 -6.48
CA HIS A 449 -23.86 -0.72 -7.67
C HIS A 449 -23.50 0.63 -8.27
N ASN A 450 -22.95 1.55 -7.47
CA ASN A 450 -22.45 2.83 -7.96
C ASN A 450 -21.07 2.68 -8.61
N ASN A 451 -20.87 3.37 -9.73
CA ASN A 451 -19.58 3.41 -10.39
C ASN A 451 -18.58 4.17 -9.54
N LEU A 452 -17.38 3.64 -9.33
CA LEU A 452 -16.32 4.35 -8.64
C LEU A 452 -16.01 5.66 -9.37
N THR A 453 -15.99 5.62 -10.71
CA THR A 453 -15.76 6.79 -11.56
C THR A 453 -16.80 7.92 -11.42
N SER A 454 -17.95 7.66 -10.77
CA SER A 454 -18.98 8.66 -10.50
C SER A 454 -18.85 9.34 -9.13
N LEU A 455 -17.93 8.86 -8.28
CA LEU A 455 -17.77 9.37 -6.93
C LEU A 455 -17.15 10.77 -6.93
N GLU A 456 -17.63 11.61 -6.02
CA GLU A 456 -16.91 12.81 -5.61
C GLU A 456 -15.62 12.43 -4.90
N ARG A 457 -14.62 13.32 -4.94
CA ARG A 457 -13.32 13.09 -4.30
C ARG A 457 -13.45 12.74 -2.82
N LYS A 458 -14.32 13.45 -2.08
CA LYS A 458 -14.56 13.18 -0.65
C LYS A 458 -15.12 11.78 -0.40
N GLN A 459 -16.01 11.30 -1.27
CA GLN A 459 -16.55 9.94 -1.14
C GLN A 459 -15.46 8.88 -1.36
N TRP A 460 -14.59 9.09 -2.35
CA TRP A 460 -13.43 8.22 -2.57
C TRP A 460 -12.47 8.23 -1.38
N ASP A 461 -12.11 9.42 -0.87
CA ASP A 461 -11.20 9.54 0.28
C ASP A 461 -11.76 8.84 1.52
N ASN A 462 -13.07 8.97 1.78
CA ASN A 462 -13.75 8.23 2.86
C ASN A 462 -13.64 6.71 2.68
N MET A 463 -13.71 6.18 1.45
CA MET A 463 -13.54 4.75 1.19
C MET A 463 -12.10 4.30 1.42
N VAL A 464 -11.12 5.09 0.99
CA VAL A 464 -9.70 4.81 1.24
C VAL A 464 -9.41 4.83 2.75
N ASP A 465 -9.97 5.79 3.49
CA ASP A 465 -9.86 5.80 4.95
C ASP A 465 -10.51 4.55 5.55
N LYS A 466 -11.75 4.23 5.19
CA LYS A 466 -12.52 3.09 5.70
C LYS A 466 -11.82 1.74 5.49
N PHE A 467 -11.24 1.51 4.31
CA PHE A 467 -10.77 0.18 3.90
C PHE A 467 -9.26 0.02 3.82
N VAL A 468 -8.48 1.11 3.96
CA VAL A 468 -7.01 1.05 3.89
C VAL A 468 -6.38 1.73 5.11
N ASN A 469 -6.69 3.00 5.36
CA ASN A 469 -5.98 3.77 6.40
C ASN A 469 -6.41 3.37 7.82
N ILE A 470 -7.72 3.24 8.09
CA ILE A 470 -8.24 2.81 9.39
C ILE A 470 -7.80 1.38 9.75
N PRO A 471 -7.92 0.37 8.86
CA PRO A 471 -7.39 -0.96 9.12
C PRO A 471 -5.90 -0.96 9.47
N HIS A 472 -5.09 -0.13 8.79
CA HIS A 472 -3.68 0.03 9.13
C HIS A 472 -3.49 0.64 10.52
N LEU A 473 -4.18 1.75 10.84
CA LEU A 473 -4.05 2.42 12.12
C LEU A 473 -4.44 1.50 13.29
N VAL A 474 -5.58 0.80 13.17
CA VAL A 474 -6.02 -0.19 14.16
C VAL A 474 -4.99 -1.30 14.31
N THR A 475 -4.47 -1.84 13.20
CA THR A 475 -3.46 -2.91 13.24
C THR A 475 -2.18 -2.44 13.92
N SER A 476 -1.65 -1.27 13.54
CA SER A 476 -0.42 -0.70 14.12
C SER A 476 -0.56 -0.49 15.62
N GLN A 477 -1.68 0.07 16.10
CA GLN A 477 -1.90 0.27 17.54
C GLN A 477 -2.14 -1.05 18.29
N SER A 478 -2.73 -2.05 17.63
CA SER A 478 -2.89 -3.39 18.19
C SER A 478 -1.55 -4.07 18.42
N VAL A 479 -0.64 -4.01 17.44
CA VAL A 479 0.71 -4.58 17.56
C VAL A 479 1.50 -3.89 18.68
N LEU A 480 1.43 -2.57 18.77
CA LEU A 480 2.09 -1.81 19.85
C LEU A 480 1.50 -2.14 21.23
N SER A 481 0.18 -2.37 21.33
CA SER A 481 -0.45 -2.85 22.55
C SER A 481 0.01 -4.26 22.94
N MET A 482 0.20 -5.15 21.96
CA MET A 482 0.60 -6.55 22.19
C MET A 482 2.08 -6.71 22.59
N ALA A 483 2.96 -5.90 22.00
CA ALA A 483 4.39 -5.92 22.30
C ALA A 483 4.77 -5.00 23.47
N THR A 484 4.15 -3.81 23.54
CA THR A 484 4.41 -2.63 24.38
C THR A 484 4.79 -1.40 23.54
N ASN A 485 4.34 -0.21 23.94
CA ASN A 485 4.68 1.04 23.24
C ASN A 485 6.18 1.34 23.24
N HIS A 486 6.92 0.82 24.21
CA HIS A 486 8.38 0.94 24.26
C HIS A 486 9.09 0.14 23.16
N ALA A 487 8.39 -0.76 22.45
CA ALA A 487 8.98 -1.58 21.39
C ALA A 487 9.41 -0.77 20.16
N LEU A 488 8.89 0.45 19.97
CA LEU A 488 9.41 1.36 18.94
C LEU A 488 10.83 1.85 19.26
N ASP A 489 11.08 2.11 20.54
CA ASP A 489 12.36 2.58 21.05
C ASP A 489 13.38 1.44 21.16
N ASP A 490 12.91 0.25 21.54
CA ASP A 490 13.67 -1.00 21.65
C ASP A 490 12.95 -2.13 20.90
N PRO A 491 13.27 -2.34 19.61
CA PRO A 491 12.65 -3.37 18.78
C PRO A 491 12.83 -4.80 19.31
N SER A 492 13.77 -5.04 20.23
CA SER A 492 13.93 -6.37 20.84
C SER A 492 12.70 -6.79 21.64
N LEU A 493 11.89 -5.83 22.11
CA LEU A 493 10.65 -6.07 22.84
C LEU A 493 9.53 -6.68 21.98
N PHE A 494 9.64 -6.64 20.65
CA PHE A 494 8.72 -7.38 19.78
C PHE A 494 8.96 -8.89 19.83
N LYS A 495 10.19 -9.33 20.15
CA LYS A 495 10.56 -10.74 20.09
C LYS A 495 9.73 -11.56 21.08
N GLY A 496 9.01 -12.55 20.57
CA GLY A 496 8.13 -13.41 21.38
C GLY A 496 6.88 -12.71 21.93
N SER A 497 6.60 -11.47 21.54
CA SER A 497 5.31 -10.83 21.79
C SER A 497 4.21 -11.61 21.07
N LYS A 498 3.01 -11.69 21.67
CA LYS A 498 1.89 -12.56 21.22
C LYS A 498 0.60 -11.79 21.09
N GLY A 499 -0.20 -12.09 20.07
CA GLY A 499 -1.58 -11.63 19.95
C GLY A 499 -2.16 -11.88 18.57
N ASN A 500 -3.47 -11.73 18.44
CA ASN A 500 -4.19 -12.05 17.20
C ASN A 500 -4.98 -10.83 16.71
N ILE A 501 -4.73 -10.39 15.48
CA ILE A 501 -5.45 -9.30 14.82
C ILE A 501 -6.21 -9.90 13.65
N VAL A 502 -7.52 -9.69 13.57
CA VAL A 502 -8.35 -10.21 12.48
C VAL A 502 -9.04 -9.04 11.80
N ILE A 503 -8.74 -8.81 10.52
CA ILE A 503 -9.48 -7.88 9.67
C ILE A 503 -10.57 -8.66 8.93
N VAL A 504 -11.81 -8.18 9.01
CA VAL A 504 -12.99 -8.80 8.39
C VAL A 504 -13.53 -7.87 7.31
N GLY A 505 -13.56 -8.38 6.08
CA GLY A 505 -14.04 -7.68 4.89
C GLY A 505 -12.94 -6.99 4.08
N PRO A 506 -13.30 -6.21 3.05
CA PRO A 506 -14.67 -5.89 2.68
C PRO A 506 -15.51 -7.11 2.31
N ASP A 507 -16.78 -7.09 2.67
CA ASP A 507 -17.73 -8.17 2.38
C ASP A 507 -17.99 -8.27 0.87
N SER A 508 -18.20 -9.48 0.35
CA SER A 508 -18.58 -9.67 -1.06
C SER A 508 -20.01 -9.14 -1.32
N PRO A 509 -20.32 -8.63 -2.53
CA PRO A 509 -21.68 -8.27 -2.91
C PRO A 509 -22.64 -9.47 -2.82
N VAL A 510 -23.85 -9.22 -2.32
CA VAL A 510 -24.91 -10.23 -2.14
C VAL A 510 -26.06 -9.96 -3.10
N GLY A 511 -26.57 -11.00 -3.75
CA GLY A 511 -27.73 -10.89 -4.62
C GLY A 511 -27.87 -12.06 -5.59
N LYS A 512 -29.07 -12.26 -6.13
CA LYS A 512 -29.40 -13.37 -7.03
C LYS A 512 -28.54 -13.42 -8.31
N LYS A 513 -28.07 -12.26 -8.78
CA LYS A 513 -27.20 -12.12 -9.95
C LYS A 513 -26.23 -10.97 -9.72
N ILE A 514 -24.98 -11.31 -9.39
CA ILE A 514 -23.90 -10.33 -9.32
C ILE A 514 -23.23 -10.24 -10.69
N SER A 515 -23.23 -9.05 -11.29
CA SER A 515 -22.57 -8.79 -12.57
C SER A 515 -21.06 -8.63 -12.42
N GLY A 516 -20.32 -8.74 -13.53
CA GLY A 516 -18.85 -8.62 -13.54
C GLY A 516 -18.35 -7.28 -12.99
N ASN A 517 -19.02 -6.17 -13.33
CA ASN A 517 -18.68 -4.84 -12.84
C ASN A 517 -18.86 -4.70 -11.31
N VAL A 518 -19.92 -5.28 -10.74
CA VAL A 518 -20.16 -5.26 -9.29
C VAL A 518 -19.05 -6.06 -8.57
N ARG A 519 -18.67 -7.24 -9.10
CA ARG A 519 -17.54 -8.02 -8.57
C ARG A 519 -16.21 -7.29 -8.68
N ALA A 520 -15.95 -6.65 -9.83
CA ALA A 520 -14.69 -5.93 -10.05
C ALA A 520 -14.54 -4.76 -9.09
N ARG A 521 -15.64 -4.05 -8.79
CA ARG A 521 -15.66 -3.02 -7.75
C ARG A 521 -15.30 -3.60 -6.39
N SER A 522 -15.96 -4.67 -5.94
CA SER A 522 -15.71 -5.22 -4.60
C SER A 522 -14.28 -5.69 -4.37
N GLU A 523 -13.57 -6.06 -5.44
CA GLU A 523 -12.18 -6.51 -5.35
C GLU A 523 -11.16 -5.38 -5.16
N VAL A 524 -11.50 -4.10 -5.39
CA VAL A 524 -10.54 -2.98 -5.28
C VAL A 524 -9.91 -2.93 -3.90
N PHE A 525 -10.73 -2.90 -2.85
CA PHE A 525 -10.23 -2.80 -1.47
C PHE A 525 -9.85 -4.15 -0.86
N ARG A 526 -10.47 -5.25 -1.31
CA ARG A 526 -9.98 -6.60 -0.97
C ARG A 526 -8.56 -6.83 -1.48
N GLY A 527 -8.25 -6.36 -2.69
CA GLY A 527 -6.89 -6.38 -3.25
C GLY A 527 -5.92 -5.42 -2.59
N ALA A 528 -6.40 -4.44 -1.80
CA ALA A 528 -5.54 -3.63 -0.94
C ALA A 528 -5.07 -4.45 0.27
N LEU A 529 -6.01 -5.14 0.92
CA LEU A 529 -5.77 -5.81 2.20
C LEU A 529 -4.96 -7.11 2.08
N ARG A 530 -5.10 -7.85 0.97
CA ARG A 530 -4.35 -9.10 0.75
C ARG A 530 -2.83 -8.91 0.79
N PRO A 531 -2.22 -8.06 -0.05
CA PRO A 531 -0.78 -7.81 0.00
C PRO A 531 -0.34 -6.98 1.22
N TYR A 532 -1.24 -6.21 1.83
CA TYR A 532 -1.02 -5.54 3.11
C TYR A 532 -0.76 -6.57 4.22
N VAL A 533 -1.71 -7.50 4.43
CA VAL A 533 -1.64 -8.50 5.50
C VAL A 533 -0.43 -9.41 5.32
N THR A 534 -0.13 -9.85 4.10
CA THR A 534 1.03 -10.74 3.88
C THR A 534 2.36 -10.03 4.14
N THR A 535 2.46 -8.75 3.74
CA THR A 535 3.67 -7.97 3.97
C THR A 535 3.86 -7.67 5.46
N ALA A 536 2.80 -7.26 6.14
CA ALA A 536 2.82 -6.98 7.57
C ALA A 536 3.20 -8.23 8.39
N ASN A 537 2.64 -9.42 8.09
CA ASN A 537 3.04 -10.65 8.79
C ASN A 537 4.48 -11.04 8.53
N GLN A 538 4.99 -10.82 7.31
CA GLN A 538 6.40 -11.08 7.04
C GLN A 538 7.30 -10.16 7.88
N GLU A 539 6.90 -8.91 8.10
CA GLU A 539 7.59 -8.01 9.02
C GLU A 539 7.46 -8.48 10.49
N LEU A 540 6.26 -8.89 10.94
CA LEU A 540 6.00 -9.38 12.30
C LEU A 540 6.80 -10.64 12.64
N HIS A 541 6.87 -11.62 11.74
CA HIS A 541 7.50 -12.90 12.02
C HIS A 541 8.98 -12.94 11.62
N ASP A 542 9.31 -12.55 10.40
CA ASP A 542 10.67 -12.75 9.85
C ASP A 542 11.63 -11.63 10.25
N VAL A 543 11.12 -10.47 10.66
CA VAL A 543 11.96 -9.33 11.08
C VAL A 543 11.87 -9.09 12.57
N LEU A 544 10.65 -8.95 13.10
CA LEU A 544 10.43 -8.65 14.51
C LEU A 544 10.51 -9.89 15.41
N ASN A 545 10.49 -11.10 14.85
CA ASN A 545 10.45 -12.36 15.60
C ASN A 545 9.31 -12.40 16.64
N SER A 546 8.18 -11.79 16.31
CA SER A 546 6.97 -11.84 17.12
C SER A 546 6.13 -13.06 16.75
N ASP A 547 5.32 -13.47 17.72
CA ASP A 547 4.25 -14.45 17.61
C ASP A 547 2.89 -13.73 17.50
N ILE A 548 2.88 -12.50 16.95
CA ILE A 548 1.65 -11.76 16.65
C ILE A 548 1.18 -12.14 15.24
N ASN A 549 -0.07 -12.57 15.12
CA ASN A 549 -0.69 -12.87 13.84
C ASN A 549 -1.58 -11.71 13.37
N LEU A 550 -1.54 -11.42 12.08
CA LEU A 550 -2.53 -10.62 11.40
C LEU A 550 -3.24 -11.46 10.34
N THR A 551 -4.55 -11.62 10.46
CA THR A 551 -5.34 -12.45 9.56
C THR A 551 -6.36 -11.60 8.82
N LEU A 552 -6.56 -11.88 7.53
CA LEU A 552 -7.63 -11.32 6.72
C LEU A 552 -8.71 -12.38 6.50
N VAL A 553 -9.95 -12.06 6.89
CA VAL A 553 -11.13 -12.87 6.59
C VAL A 553 -11.96 -12.11 5.57
N LEU A 554 -12.27 -12.76 4.45
CA LEU A 554 -13.03 -12.19 3.34
C LEU A 554 -14.38 -12.92 3.22
N PRO A 555 -15.46 -12.37 3.80
CA PRO A 555 -16.80 -12.97 3.75
C PRO A 555 -17.44 -12.88 2.37
N GLY A 556 -18.30 -13.84 2.06
CA GLY A 556 -19.06 -13.98 0.84
C GLY A 556 -18.30 -14.66 -0.29
N ASN A 557 -19.03 -15.12 -1.29
CA ASN A 557 -18.50 -15.91 -2.40
C ASN A 557 -18.78 -15.27 -3.77
N ILE A 558 -18.29 -15.91 -4.82
CA ILE A 558 -18.46 -15.46 -6.21
C ILE A 558 -19.90 -15.55 -6.72
N ASN A 559 -20.74 -16.40 -6.12
CA ASN A 559 -22.14 -16.60 -6.52
C ASN A 559 -23.04 -15.44 -6.06
N GLY A 560 -22.58 -14.65 -5.07
CA GLY A 560 -23.37 -13.59 -4.46
C GLY A 560 -24.29 -14.10 -3.35
N ASP A 561 -23.97 -15.28 -2.78
CA ASP A 561 -24.68 -15.79 -1.63
C ASP A 561 -24.39 -14.95 -0.39
N LEU A 562 -25.30 -14.97 0.58
CA LEU A 562 -25.04 -14.39 1.89
C LEU A 562 -23.85 -15.10 2.54
N PRO A 563 -22.97 -14.37 3.23
CA PRO A 563 -21.92 -15.00 4.02
C PRO A 563 -22.51 -16.01 5.00
N ASP A 564 -21.83 -17.16 5.14
CA ASP A 564 -22.16 -18.15 6.16
C ASP A 564 -21.73 -17.60 7.53
N TYR A 565 -22.65 -16.88 8.18
CA TYR A 565 -22.37 -16.22 9.45
C TYR A 565 -22.03 -17.19 10.58
N ASP A 566 -22.46 -18.46 10.51
CA ASP A 566 -22.10 -19.45 11.51
C ASP A 566 -20.66 -19.93 11.31
N LYS A 567 -20.23 -20.16 10.06
CA LYS A 567 -18.80 -20.40 9.76
C LYS A 567 -17.92 -19.20 10.05
N LEU A 568 -18.39 -17.99 9.74
CA LEU A 568 -17.68 -16.75 10.05
C LEU A 568 -17.49 -16.63 11.56
N GLU A 569 -18.55 -16.82 12.34
CA GLU A 569 -18.48 -16.82 13.80
C GLU A 569 -17.45 -17.84 14.32
N GLN A 570 -17.51 -19.10 13.87
CA GLN A 570 -16.55 -20.13 14.28
C GLN A 570 -15.11 -19.75 13.92
N SER A 571 -14.89 -19.24 12.70
CA SER A 571 -13.57 -18.82 12.23
C SER A 571 -13.00 -17.68 13.05
N LEU A 572 -13.80 -16.63 13.31
CA LEU A 572 -13.37 -15.47 14.07
C LEU A 572 -13.01 -15.84 15.50
N MET A 573 -13.81 -16.70 16.11
CA MET A 573 -13.57 -17.16 17.48
C MET A 573 -12.28 -17.99 17.56
N GLY A 574 -12.03 -18.88 16.59
CA GLY A 574 -10.81 -19.69 16.53
C GLY A 574 -9.55 -18.85 16.25
N LEU A 575 -9.62 -17.95 15.27
CA LEU A 575 -8.51 -17.06 14.90
C LEU A 575 -8.15 -16.09 16.04
N SER A 576 -9.12 -15.68 16.85
CA SER A 576 -8.86 -14.82 18.01
C SER A 576 -8.08 -15.54 19.12
N SER A 577 -8.10 -16.88 19.11
CA SER A 577 -7.63 -17.71 20.21
C SER A 577 -6.46 -18.63 19.85
N GLN A 578 -6.04 -18.65 18.60
CA GLN A 578 -5.01 -19.56 18.09
C GLN A 578 -3.58 -19.09 18.44
N ASP A 579 -2.66 -20.04 18.56
CA ASP A 579 -1.23 -19.76 18.57
C ASP A 579 -0.75 -19.22 17.20
N ALA A 580 0.45 -18.61 17.18
CA ALA A 580 1.04 -18.05 15.98
C ALA A 580 1.08 -19.03 14.79
N GLN A 581 0.45 -18.67 13.67
CA GLN A 581 0.52 -19.44 12.42
C GLN A 581 1.26 -18.64 11.35
N LYS A 582 2.44 -19.14 10.95
CA LYS A 582 3.30 -18.47 9.93
C LYS A 582 2.81 -18.63 8.49
N ASN A 583 1.83 -19.51 8.28
CA ASN A 583 1.17 -19.75 7.00
C ASN A 583 -0.34 -19.50 7.21
N ASN A 584 -1.09 -19.29 6.13
CA ASN A 584 -2.55 -19.15 6.17
C ASN A 584 -3.03 -17.82 6.76
N LEU A 585 -2.83 -16.75 5.99
CA LEU A 585 -3.08 -15.38 6.44
C LEU A 585 -4.37 -14.79 5.87
N ILE A 586 -4.93 -15.40 4.81
CA ILE A 586 -6.10 -14.91 4.09
C ILE A 586 -7.12 -16.05 4.03
N HIS A 587 -8.34 -15.82 4.52
CA HIS A 587 -9.40 -16.82 4.54
C HIS A 587 -10.59 -16.36 3.70
N TYR A 588 -10.90 -17.11 2.66
CA TYR A 588 -12.18 -17.00 1.96
C TYR A 588 -13.13 -18.03 2.56
N ILE A 589 -13.93 -17.61 3.53
CA ILE A 589 -14.74 -18.54 4.35
C ILE A 589 -15.86 -19.24 3.56
N ASP A 590 -16.28 -18.65 2.45
CA ASP A 590 -17.39 -19.11 1.61
C ASP A 590 -16.95 -19.64 0.23
N GLU A 591 -15.65 -19.62 -0.08
CA GLU A 591 -15.07 -20.19 -1.32
C GLU A 591 -14.52 -21.60 -1.12
#